data_AF-A0A925XKW4-F1
#
_entry.id   AF-A0A925XKW4-F1
#
_cell.length_a   1.000
_cell.length_b   1.000
_cell.length_c   1.000
_cell.angle_alpha   90.00
_cell.angle_beta   90.00
_cell.angle_gamma   90.00
#
_symmetry.space_group_name_H-M   'P 1'
#
loop_
_entity.id
_entity.type
_entity.pdbx_description
1 polymer ?
#
loop_
_entity_poly.entity_id
_entity_poly.type
_entity_poly.pdbx_seq_one_letter_code
_entity_poly.pdbx_strand_id
1 'polypeptide(L)'
;MVGGLDKLRTKLNTTLCIVAVAALVAAGCDRAAEAGARPAKSVPTSVTKIDSILPPGEALRRFQSELKVVTELADAPRSRDKLVSEFVEAVERADTAALAKLRVSKREYAFLYFPSSVYSRKPYELPPDVAWLLSEQNSQKGAIRLLRRLSGRDLHFDGYACGTSAREQGNVFWRDCQVSYVDPASSVRVTRRLFGAIMQREGRYKFLSYANDF
;
A
#
# COMPACT_ATOMS: atom_id res chain seq x y z
N MET A 1 -2.43 5.72 -16.87
CA MET A 1 -3.67 5.23 -17.53
C MET A 1 -4.52 4.55 -16.47
N VAL A 2 -5.67 5.13 -16.10
CA VAL A 2 -6.65 4.54 -15.17
C VAL A 2 -7.94 4.39 -15.96
N GLY A 3 -8.25 3.18 -16.41
CA GLY A 3 -9.37 2.92 -17.31
C GLY A 3 -9.83 1.46 -17.29
N GLY A 4 -9.78 0.81 -16.12
CA GLY A 4 -10.08 -0.61 -16.00
C GLY A 4 -11.04 -1.01 -14.88
N LEU A 5 -11.35 -0.13 -13.91
CA LEU A 5 -12.15 -0.54 -12.75
C LEU A 5 -13.68 -0.54 -12.99
N ASP A 6 -14.18 0.15 -14.02
CA ASP A 6 -15.62 0.23 -14.27
C ASP A 6 -16.22 -1.05 -14.88
N LYS A 7 -15.39 -1.95 -15.44
CA LYS A 7 -15.87 -3.20 -16.05
C LYS A 7 -16.13 -4.35 -15.07
N LEU A 8 -15.74 -4.20 -13.79
CA LEU A 8 -15.89 -5.25 -12.77
C LEU A 8 -17.18 -5.13 -11.96
N ARG A 9 -17.83 -3.96 -11.95
CA ARG A 9 -19.10 -3.75 -11.20
C ARG A 9 -20.31 -4.39 -11.88
N THR A 10 -20.28 -4.61 -13.19
CA THR A 10 -21.45 -5.09 -13.95
C THR A 10 -21.62 -6.61 -13.94
N LYS A 11 -20.64 -7.39 -13.46
CA LYS A 11 -20.70 -8.87 -13.49
C LYS A 11 -21.10 -9.55 -12.17
N LEU A 12 -21.20 -8.80 -11.08
CA LEU A 12 -21.46 -9.36 -9.74
C LEU A 12 -22.93 -9.30 -9.29
N ASN A 13 -23.82 -8.68 -10.07
CA ASN A 13 -25.24 -8.53 -9.71
C ASN A 13 -26.18 -9.59 -10.31
N THR A 14 -25.67 -10.59 -11.03
CA THR A 14 -26.53 -11.52 -11.81
C THR A 14 -26.46 -12.97 -11.33
N THR A 15 -25.69 -13.28 -10.28
CA THR A 15 -25.51 -14.68 -9.86
C THR A 15 -25.93 -14.90 -8.40
N LEU A 16 -27.19 -15.30 -8.28
CA LEU A 16 -27.74 -16.21 -7.26
C LEU A 16 -27.98 -15.68 -5.83
N CYS A 17 -29.15 -15.05 -5.70
CA CYS A 17 -29.99 -14.95 -4.51
C CYS A 17 -30.63 -16.30 -4.07
N ILE A 18 -29.91 -17.42 -3.98
CA ILE A 18 -30.53 -18.70 -3.58
C ILE A 18 -29.68 -19.42 -2.53
N VAL A 19 -29.92 -19.12 -1.26
CA VAL A 19 -29.92 -20.13 -0.18
C VAL A 19 -31.05 -19.77 0.78
N ALA A 20 -32.19 -20.40 0.56
CA ALA A 20 -33.34 -20.40 1.46
C ALA A 20 -33.03 -21.28 2.67
N VAL A 21 -33.21 -20.73 3.87
CA VAL A 21 -33.12 -21.45 5.15
C VAL A 21 -34.40 -22.26 5.32
N ALA A 22 -34.29 -23.60 5.32
CA ALA A 22 -35.40 -24.52 5.50
C ALA A 22 -35.50 -25.01 6.95
N ALA A 23 -36.64 -24.69 7.56
CA ALA A 23 -37.49 -25.49 8.45
C ALA A 23 -36.90 -26.21 9.68
N LEU A 24 -37.21 -25.67 10.86
CA LEU A 24 -37.43 -26.41 12.12
C LEU A 24 -38.95 -26.47 12.37
N VAL A 25 -39.51 -27.67 12.51
CA VAL A 25 -40.92 -27.90 12.86
C VAL A 25 -41.01 -28.86 14.05
N ALA A 26 -41.98 -28.54 14.93
CA ALA A 26 -42.60 -29.32 16.01
C ALA A 26 -41.82 -29.43 17.33
N ALA A 27 -42.41 -29.30 18.52
CA ALA A 27 -43.79 -29.09 18.96
C ALA A 27 -43.76 -28.65 20.44
N GLY A 28 -44.83 -28.02 20.95
CA GLY A 28 -45.04 -27.84 22.39
C GLY A 28 -46.08 -26.78 22.75
N CYS A 29 -47.22 -27.24 23.24
CA CYS A 29 -48.50 -26.56 23.46
C CYS A 29 -48.57 -25.45 24.54
N ASP A 30 -49.55 -24.57 24.32
CA ASP A 30 -50.52 -23.97 25.25
C ASP A 30 -50.05 -23.14 26.47
N ARG A 31 -50.27 -21.81 26.41
CA ARG A 31 -51.46 -21.17 27.02
C ARG A 31 -51.47 -19.66 26.80
N ALA A 32 -52.68 -19.14 26.53
CA ALA A 32 -53.02 -17.73 26.48
C ALA A 32 -52.87 -17.04 27.84
N ALA A 33 -52.33 -15.82 27.85
CA ALA A 33 -52.56 -14.84 28.92
C ALA A 33 -52.32 -13.40 28.43
N GLU A 34 -53.42 -12.65 28.41
CA GLU A 34 -53.56 -11.25 28.81
C GLU A 34 -52.85 -10.12 28.04
N ALA A 35 -53.72 -9.34 27.39
CA ALA A 35 -53.48 -7.98 26.93
C ALA A 35 -53.07 -7.06 28.11
N GLY A 36 -51.78 -6.74 28.16
CA GLY A 36 -51.24 -5.62 28.92
C GLY A 36 -50.65 -4.60 27.95
N ALA A 37 -51.44 -3.59 27.56
CA ALA A 37 -50.93 -2.44 26.83
C ALA A 37 -49.92 -1.67 27.71
N ARG A 38 -48.63 -1.98 27.56
CA ARG A 38 -47.55 -1.14 28.09
C ARG A 38 -47.36 0.05 27.15
N PRO A 39 -47.25 1.28 27.68
CA PRO A 39 -46.96 2.44 26.84
C PRO A 39 -45.59 2.21 26.20
N ALA A 40 -45.54 2.28 24.88
CA ALA A 40 -44.28 2.25 24.13
C ALA A 40 -43.42 3.41 24.63
N LYS A 41 -42.39 3.10 25.42
CA LYS A 41 -41.33 4.06 25.72
C LYS A 41 -40.74 4.47 24.38
N SER A 42 -40.96 5.73 24.00
CA SER A 42 -40.33 6.33 22.84
C SER A 42 -38.82 6.17 23.00
N VAL A 43 -38.23 5.31 22.16
CA VAL A 43 -36.79 5.24 22.00
C VAL A 43 -36.37 6.63 21.50
N PRO A 44 -35.48 7.35 22.20
CA PRO A 44 -35.01 8.62 21.69
C PRO A 44 -34.28 8.34 20.38
N THR A 45 -34.81 8.85 19.28
CA THR A 45 -34.13 8.85 17.98
C THR A 45 -33.02 9.90 18.00
N SER A 46 -32.12 9.86 18.99
CA SER A 46 -30.82 10.48 18.82
C SER A 46 -30.00 9.52 17.98
N VAL A 47 -30.05 9.73 16.66
CA VAL A 47 -29.00 9.21 15.79
C VAL A 47 -27.71 9.85 16.28
N THR A 48 -27.01 9.14 17.16
CA THR A 48 -25.68 9.55 17.61
C THR A 48 -24.83 9.53 16.37
N LYS A 49 -24.52 10.71 15.84
CA LYS A 49 -23.66 10.86 14.67
C LYS A 49 -22.30 10.32 15.08
N ILE A 50 -22.03 9.07 14.71
CA ILE A 50 -20.71 8.47 14.92
C ILE A 50 -19.79 9.15 13.91
N ASP A 51 -19.15 10.24 14.31
CA ASP A 51 -18.13 10.93 13.51
C ASP A 51 -16.84 10.09 13.54
N SER A 52 -16.91 8.88 12.95
CA SER A 52 -15.82 7.89 12.92
C SER A 52 -14.66 8.32 12.01
N ILE A 53 -14.81 9.40 11.24
CA ILE A 53 -13.77 9.91 10.35
C ILE A 53 -13.12 11.11 11.03
N LEU A 54 -11.90 10.92 11.53
CA LEU A 54 -11.09 12.01 12.05
C LEU A 54 -10.78 13.01 10.92
N PRO A 55 -10.75 14.32 11.20
CA PRO A 55 -10.25 15.30 10.24
C PRO A 55 -8.83 14.93 9.77
N PRO A 56 -8.46 15.16 8.49
CA PRO A 56 -7.18 14.69 7.94
C PRO A 56 -5.94 15.12 8.74
N GLY A 57 -5.92 16.35 9.26
CA GLY A 57 -4.82 16.85 10.09
C GLY A 57 -4.71 16.12 11.44
N GLU A 58 -5.83 15.79 12.07
CA GLU A 58 -5.85 15.03 13.32
C GLU A 58 -5.46 13.57 13.11
N ALA A 59 -5.91 12.96 12.01
CA ALA A 59 -5.48 11.61 11.62
C ALA A 59 -3.95 11.56 11.40
N LEU A 60 -3.38 12.55 10.71
CA LEU A 60 -1.94 12.68 10.51
C LEU A 60 -1.19 12.88 11.83
N ARG A 61 -1.67 13.77 12.70
CA ARG A 61 -1.05 14.02 14.02
C ARG A 61 -1.01 12.74 14.86
N ARG A 62 -2.09 11.96 14.90
CA ARG A 62 -2.13 10.67 15.62
C ARG A 62 -1.17 9.66 15.01
N PHE A 63 -1.16 9.52 13.68
CA PHE A 63 -0.23 8.63 12.98
C PHE A 63 1.24 8.97 13.26
N GLN A 64 1.55 10.25 13.40
CA GLN A 64 2.90 10.73 13.73
C GLN A 64 3.24 10.63 15.22
N SER A 65 2.26 10.67 16.13
CA SER A 65 2.53 10.72 17.58
C SER A 65 3.25 9.49 18.14
N GLU A 66 3.17 8.35 17.47
CA GLU A 66 3.84 7.11 17.85
C GLU A 66 5.25 6.99 17.25
N LEU A 67 5.66 7.95 16.42
CA LEU A 67 6.85 7.88 15.59
C LEU A 67 7.87 8.94 16.00
N LYS A 68 9.16 8.58 15.97
CA LYS A 68 10.23 9.57 16.10
C LYS A 68 10.22 10.48 14.87
N VAL A 69 10.23 11.79 15.11
CA VAL A 69 10.32 12.82 14.06
C VAL A 69 11.60 12.61 13.25
N VAL A 70 11.48 12.75 11.93
CA VAL A 70 12.61 12.70 11.00
C VAL A 70 12.49 13.85 10.00
N THR A 71 13.64 14.40 9.61
CA THR A 71 13.75 15.48 8.62
C THR A 71 14.45 15.03 7.34
N GLU A 72 15.17 13.90 7.38
CA GLU A 72 15.94 13.32 6.29
C GLU A 72 15.68 11.82 6.11
N LEU A 73 16.05 11.29 4.94
CA LEU A 73 16.04 9.85 4.69
C LEU A 73 17.25 9.20 5.39
N ALA A 74 16.98 8.39 6.41
CA ALA A 74 17.98 7.75 7.24
C ALA A 74 18.68 6.59 6.51
N ASP A 75 20.00 6.46 6.65
CA ASP A 75 20.80 5.38 6.04
C ASP A 75 20.61 5.25 4.52
N ALA A 76 20.29 6.36 3.85
CA ALA A 76 19.97 6.38 2.44
C ALA A 76 21.23 6.59 1.57
N PRO A 77 21.37 5.83 0.46
CA PRO A 77 22.36 6.07 -0.58
C PRO A 77 22.38 7.52 -1.08
N ARG A 78 23.56 7.98 -1.50
CA ARG A 78 23.80 9.36 -2.01
C ARG A 78 23.64 9.51 -3.52
N SER A 79 23.31 8.43 -4.23
CA SER A 79 22.97 8.47 -5.64
C SER A 79 21.93 7.40 -5.97
N ARG A 80 21.21 7.59 -7.09
CA ARG A 80 20.30 6.57 -7.62
C ARG A 80 21.07 5.32 -8.04
N ASP A 81 22.25 5.48 -8.63
CA ASP A 81 23.09 4.36 -9.06
C ASP A 81 23.46 3.46 -7.88
N LYS A 82 23.86 4.07 -6.76
CA LYS A 82 24.18 3.33 -5.53
C LYS A 82 22.94 2.64 -4.95
N LEU A 83 21.79 3.31 -4.94
CA LEU A 83 20.52 2.73 -4.49
C LEU A 83 20.12 1.50 -5.33
N VAL A 84 20.22 1.59 -6.66
CA VAL A 84 19.83 0.50 -7.57
C VAL A 84 20.83 -0.65 -7.51
N SER A 85 22.13 -0.36 -7.46
CA SER A 85 23.18 -1.37 -7.30
C SER A 85 23.02 -2.15 -5.98
N GLU A 86 22.82 -1.47 -4.86
CA GLU A 86 22.59 -2.13 -3.56
C GLU A 86 21.28 -2.94 -3.53
N PHE A 87 20.27 -2.49 -4.27
CA PHE A 87 19.03 -3.24 -4.43
C PHE A 87 19.25 -4.54 -5.20
N VAL A 88 19.96 -4.51 -6.33
CA VAL A 88 20.24 -5.72 -7.10
C VAL A 88 21.02 -6.70 -6.25
N GLU A 89 22.10 -6.25 -5.62
CA GLU A 89 22.89 -7.07 -4.70
C GLU A 89 22.04 -7.71 -3.57
N ALA A 90 21.12 -6.93 -2.98
CA ALA A 90 20.23 -7.44 -1.94
C ALA A 90 19.25 -8.50 -2.49
N VAL A 91 18.79 -8.37 -3.73
CA VAL A 91 17.94 -9.38 -4.38
C VAL A 91 18.71 -10.65 -4.63
N GLU A 92 19.91 -10.56 -5.20
CA GLU A 92 20.78 -11.71 -5.50
C GLU A 92 21.09 -12.52 -4.24
N ARG A 93 21.41 -11.82 -3.13
CA ARG A 93 21.70 -12.42 -1.82
C ARG A 93 20.47 -12.82 -1.00
N ALA A 94 19.26 -12.60 -1.51
CA ALA A 94 18.02 -12.75 -0.76
C ALA A 94 17.97 -11.96 0.57
N ASP A 95 18.68 -10.84 0.65
CA ASP A 95 18.83 -10.05 1.87
C ASP A 95 17.61 -9.14 2.10
N THR A 96 16.62 -9.69 2.79
CA THR A 96 15.39 -8.95 3.13
C THR A 96 15.64 -7.77 4.06
N ALA A 97 16.70 -7.81 4.88
CA ALA A 97 17.02 -6.72 5.79
C ALA A 97 17.61 -5.53 5.03
N ALA A 98 18.48 -5.78 4.04
CA ALA A 98 18.95 -4.76 3.12
C ALA A 98 17.81 -4.16 2.32
N LEU A 99 16.93 -4.98 1.73
CA LEU A 99 15.73 -4.47 1.03
C LEU A 99 14.86 -3.59 1.95
N ALA A 100 14.63 -3.99 3.20
CA ALA A 100 13.86 -3.18 4.14
C ALA A 100 14.51 -1.79 4.39
N LYS A 101 15.84 -1.71 4.44
CA LYS A 101 16.59 -0.45 4.67
C LYS A 101 16.55 0.51 3.47
N LEU A 102 16.60 -0.03 2.25
CA LEU A 102 16.61 0.75 1.01
C LEU A 102 15.25 1.39 0.68
N ARG A 103 14.18 0.98 1.36
CA ARG A 103 12.83 1.53 1.21
C ARG A 103 12.52 2.56 2.28
N VAL A 104 11.66 3.52 1.93
CA VAL A 104 11.05 4.46 2.87
C VAL A 104 10.37 3.69 4.01
N SER A 105 10.79 4.00 5.24
CA SER A 105 10.22 3.47 6.48
C SER A 105 8.92 4.16 6.86
N LYS A 106 8.17 3.60 7.82
CA LYS A 106 6.91 4.21 8.32
C LYS A 106 7.09 5.66 8.79
N ARG A 107 8.19 5.94 9.52
CA ARG A 107 8.52 7.30 10.00
C ARG A 107 8.82 8.26 8.83
N GLU A 108 9.64 7.84 7.87
CA GLU A 108 9.97 8.66 6.70
C GLU A 108 8.72 8.88 5.84
N TYR A 109 7.86 7.88 5.72
CA TYR A 109 6.56 8.00 5.06
C TYR A 109 5.69 9.06 5.76
N ALA A 110 5.57 8.98 7.08
CA ALA A 110 4.73 9.86 7.89
C ALA A 110 5.14 11.34 7.84
N PHE A 111 6.45 11.62 7.86
CA PHE A 111 6.97 12.99 7.97
C PHE A 111 7.44 13.58 6.64
N LEU A 112 7.98 12.77 5.73
CA LEU A 112 8.67 13.26 4.52
C LEU A 112 7.86 13.07 3.25
N TYR A 113 6.98 12.07 3.19
CA TYR A 113 6.22 11.74 1.99
C TYR A 113 4.74 12.12 2.11
N PHE A 114 4.02 11.48 3.04
CA PHE A 114 2.56 11.51 3.12
C PHE A 114 1.97 12.92 3.16
N PRO A 115 2.48 13.88 3.96
CA PRO A 115 1.90 15.22 4.07
C PRO A 115 1.87 15.99 2.74
N SER A 116 2.78 15.65 1.83
CA SER A 116 2.86 16.26 0.49
C SER A 116 2.26 15.37 -0.61
N SER A 117 1.89 14.13 -0.29
CA SER A 117 1.39 13.18 -1.28
C SER A 117 0.00 13.56 -1.80
N VAL A 118 -0.35 13.10 -2.99
CA VAL A 118 -1.72 13.21 -3.54
C VAL A 118 -2.76 12.52 -2.67
N TYR A 119 -2.36 11.52 -1.87
CA TYR A 119 -3.25 10.76 -1.00
C TYR A 119 -3.72 11.57 0.21
N SER A 120 -2.96 12.57 0.64
CA SER A 120 -3.32 13.44 1.77
C SER A 120 -4.33 14.53 1.42
N ARG A 121 -4.70 14.67 0.13
CA ARG A 121 -5.49 15.78 -0.40
C ARG A 121 -6.67 15.26 -1.22
N LYS A 122 -7.65 16.13 -1.47
CA LYS A 122 -8.78 15.82 -2.36
C LYS A 122 -8.29 15.40 -3.76
N PRO A 123 -8.99 14.47 -4.42
CA PRO A 123 -10.24 13.82 -3.99
C PRO A 123 -10.04 12.59 -3.10
N TYR A 124 -8.79 12.22 -2.79
CA TYR A 124 -8.49 10.97 -2.08
C TYR A 124 -8.66 11.08 -0.56
N GLU A 125 -8.02 12.09 0.06
CA GLU A 125 -8.03 12.33 1.52
C GLU A 125 -7.96 11.04 2.35
N LEU A 126 -7.07 10.13 1.96
CA LEU A 126 -6.94 8.83 2.63
C LEU A 126 -6.39 9.04 4.04
N PRO A 127 -6.91 8.31 5.06
CA PRO A 127 -6.22 8.21 6.34
C PRO A 127 -4.77 7.72 6.15
N PRO A 128 -3.79 8.33 6.85
CA PRO A 128 -2.36 8.04 6.65
C PRO A 128 -1.98 6.59 6.97
N ASP A 129 -2.63 6.00 7.96
CA ASP A 129 -2.47 4.62 8.36
C ASP A 129 -2.96 3.66 7.27
N VAL A 130 -4.11 3.96 6.67
CA VAL A 130 -4.65 3.19 5.52
C VAL A 130 -3.74 3.33 4.31
N ALA A 131 -3.30 4.55 3.97
CA ALA A 131 -2.40 4.79 2.84
C ALA A 131 -1.03 4.09 3.04
N TRP A 132 -0.50 4.11 4.26
CA TRP A 132 0.70 3.37 4.63
C TRP A 132 0.49 1.86 4.50
N LEU A 133 -0.60 1.32 5.03
CA LEU A 133 -0.92 -0.11 4.97
C LEU A 133 -0.98 -0.61 3.51
N LEU A 134 -1.66 0.14 2.64
CA LEU A 134 -1.75 -0.20 1.21
C LEU A 134 -0.38 -0.17 0.54
N SER A 135 0.44 0.85 0.82
CA SER A 135 1.80 0.97 0.31
C SER A 135 2.70 -0.19 0.78
N GLU A 136 2.60 -0.54 2.05
CA GLU A 136 3.34 -1.63 2.68
C GLU A 136 2.97 -2.98 2.06
N GLN A 137 1.68 -3.30 2.00
CA GLN A 137 1.21 -4.56 1.42
C GLN A 137 1.61 -4.73 -0.04
N ASN A 138 1.52 -3.66 -0.84
CA ASN A 138 1.95 -3.69 -2.24
C ASN A 138 3.46 -3.91 -2.37
N SER A 139 4.24 -3.30 -1.48
CA SER A 139 5.69 -3.48 -1.45
C SER A 139 6.10 -4.88 -1.00
N GLN A 140 5.47 -5.42 0.05
CA GLN A 140 5.74 -6.79 0.52
C GLN A 140 5.42 -7.83 -0.55
N LYS A 141 4.23 -7.73 -1.18
CA LYS A 141 3.86 -8.61 -2.29
C LYS A 141 4.87 -8.54 -3.44
N GLY A 142 5.30 -7.34 -3.81
CA GLY A 142 6.30 -7.12 -4.84
C GLY A 142 7.66 -7.73 -4.49
N ALA A 143 8.15 -7.50 -3.27
CA ALA A 143 9.42 -8.05 -2.79
C ALA A 143 9.41 -9.58 -2.75
N ILE A 144 8.32 -10.21 -2.28
CA ILE A 144 8.16 -11.67 -2.29
C ILE A 144 8.22 -12.22 -3.71
N ARG A 145 7.50 -11.60 -4.66
CA ARG A 145 7.52 -12.03 -6.07
C ARG A 145 8.90 -11.88 -6.69
N LEU A 146 9.58 -10.77 -6.40
CA LEU A 146 10.92 -10.48 -6.87
C LEU A 146 11.93 -11.52 -6.37
N LEU A 147 11.99 -11.74 -5.05
CA LEU A 147 12.90 -12.70 -4.44
C LEU A 147 12.65 -14.11 -4.96
N ARG A 148 11.40 -14.57 -4.99
CA ARG A 148 11.05 -15.90 -5.52
C ARG A 148 11.53 -16.12 -6.97
N ARG A 149 11.60 -15.06 -7.78
CA ARG A 149 12.00 -15.15 -9.19
C ARG A 149 13.51 -15.04 -9.39
N LEU A 150 14.16 -14.17 -8.63
CA LEU A 150 15.51 -13.69 -8.94
C LEU A 150 16.55 -13.98 -7.86
N SER A 151 16.18 -14.33 -6.63
CA SER A 151 17.16 -14.56 -5.57
C SER A 151 18.05 -15.78 -5.84
N GLY A 152 19.31 -15.72 -5.39
CA GLY A 152 20.29 -16.79 -5.59
C GLY A 152 20.84 -16.87 -7.02
N ARG A 153 20.55 -15.86 -7.85
CA ARG A 153 21.07 -15.71 -9.22
C ARG A 153 22.04 -14.55 -9.26
N ASP A 154 23.12 -14.68 -10.03
CA ASP A 154 23.99 -13.56 -10.40
C ASP A 154 23.32 -12.82 -11.56
N LEU A 155 22.55 -11.79 -11.22
CA LEU A 155 21.86 -10.94 -12.17
C LEU A 155 22.90 -9.98 -12.72
N HIS A 156 23.66 -10.36 -13.74
CA HIS A 156 24.68 -9.51 -14.36
C HIS A 156 24.09 -8.13 -14.72
N PHE A 157 24.23 -7.19 -13.80
CA PHE A 157 23.50 -5.94 -13.81
C PHE A 157 24.13 -5.02 -14.83
N ASP A 158 23.31 -4.59 -15.78
CA ASP A 158 23.77 -3.84 -16.93
C ASP A 158 23.37 -2.36 -16.83
N GLY A 159 22.21 -2.07 -16.25
CA GLY A 159 21.86 -0.68 -15.92
C GLY A 159 20.40 -0.46 -15.60
N TYR A 160 20.00 0.81 -15.50
CA TYR A 160 18.61 1.19 -15.31
C TYR A 160 18.32 2.54 -15.97
N ALA A 161 17.05 2.78 -16.29
CA ALA A 161 16.55 4.05 -16.79
C ALA A 161 15.20 4.38 -16.17
N CYS A 162 14.93 5.63 -15.84
CA CYS A 162 13.65 6.10 -15.35
C CYS A 162 13.00 7.04 -16.36
N GLY A 163 11.72 6.81 -16.67
CA GLY A 163 11.02 7.55 -17.72
C GLY A 163 10.64 8.98 -17.32
N THR A 164 10.08 9.16 -16.11
CA THR A 164 9.56 10.46 -15.68
C THR A 164 10.10 10.87 -14.31
N SER A 165 10.16 12.18 -14.08
CA SER A 165 10.42 12.74 -12.76
C SER A 165 9.44 13.86 -12.41
N ALA A 166 9.13 13.98 -11.12
CA ALA A 166 8.26 15.02 -10.60
C ALA A 166 8.81 15.56 -9.28
N ARG A 167 8.77 16.88 -9.09
CA ARG A 167 9.13 17.52 -7.83
C ARG A 167 7.87 17.85 -7.03
N GLU A 168 7.81 17.39 -5.78
CA GLU A 168 6.69 17.67 -4.87
C GLU A 168 7.25 18.04 -3.49
N GLN A 169 7.05 19.30 -3.07
CA GLN A 169 7.40 19.84 -1.74
C GLN A 169 8.76 19.37 -1.18
N GLY A 170 9.84 19.62 -1.94
CA GLY A 170 11.22 19.30 -1.53
C GLY A 170 11.67 17.87 -1.84
N ASN A 171 10.78 17.02 -2.35
CA ASN A 171 11.09 15.68 -2.84
C ASN A 171 11.13 15.66 -4.37
N VAL A 172 11.98 14.80 -4.95
CA VAL A 172 11.94 14.45 -6.36
C VAL A 172 11.62 12.97 -6.47
N PHE A 173 10.59 12.63 -7.24
CA PHE A 173 10.19 11.25 -7.50
C PHE A 173 10.61 10.85 -8.90
N TRP A 174 11.33 9.75 -9.02
CA TRP A 174 11.65 9.11 -10.29
C TRP A 174 10.73 7.91 -10.49
N ARG A 175 10.03 7.88 -11.61
CA ARG A 175 8.99 6.88 -11.92
C ARG A 175 9.32 6.17 -13.22
N ASP A 176 8.56 5.10 -13.48
CA ASP A 176 8.70 4.28 -14.69
C ASP A 176 10.14 3.76 -14.86
N CYS A 177 10.78 3.41 -13.74
CA CYS A 177 12.14 2.91 -13.73
C CYS A 177 12.19 1.46 -14.20
N GLN A 178 13.05 1.16 -15.16
CA GLN A 178 13.30 -0.18 -15.66
C GLN A 178 14.75 -0.56 -15.39
N VAL A 179 14.96 -1.79 -14.95
CA VAL A 179 16.26 -2.40 -14.69
C VAL A 179 16.56 -3.38 -15.81
N SER A 180 17.76 -3.27 -16.37
CA SER A 180 18.32 -4.17 -17.37
C SER A 180 19.36 -5.07 -16.71
N TYR A 181 19.20 -6.39 -16.91
CA TYR A 181 20.11 -7.42 -16.43
C TYR A 181 20.13 -8.59 -17.42
N VAL A 182 21.14 -9.45 -17.35
CA VAL A 182 21.15 -10.72 -18.11
C VAL A 182 20.61 -11.81 -17.20
N ASP A 183 19.57 -12.53 -17.64
CA ASP A 183 19.10 -13.71 -16.90
C ASP A 183 20.12 -14.85 -17.08
N PRO A 184 20.78 -15.32 -16.00
CA PRO A 184 21.80 -16.36 -16.13
C PRO A 184 21.23 -17.69 -16.62
N ALA A 185 19.91 -17.93 -16.48
CA ALA A 185 19.29 -19.16 -16.95
C ALA A 185 19.11 -19.22 -18.47
N SER A 186 18.92 -18.07 -19.12
CA SER A 186 18.66 -18.00 -20.57
C SER A 186 19.72 -17.23 -21.35
N SER A 187 20.65 -16.56 -20.67
CA SER A 187 21.64 -15.64 -21.26
C SER A 187 21.00 -14.51 -22.09
N VAL A 188 19.74 -14.17 -21.81
CA VAL A 188 19.00 -13.11 -22.51
C VAL A 188 19.00 -11.86 -21.67
N ARG A 189 19.22 -10.70 -22.31
CA ARG A 189 19.03 -9.40 -21.66
C ARG A 189 17.54 -9.15 -21.42
N VAL A 190 17.19 -8.90 -20.17
CA VAL A 190 15.83 -8.60 -19.72
C VAL A 190 15.79 -7.17 -19.21
N THR A 191 14.83 -6.38 -19.69
CA THR A 191 14.53 -5.05 -19.16
C THR A 191 13.14 -5.08 -18.53
N ARG A 192 13.04 -4.73 -17.24
CA ARG A 192 11.75 -4.80 -16.51
C ARG A 192 11.71 -3.82 -15.34
N ARG A 193 10.51 -3.38 -14.96
CA ARG A 193 10.30 -2.64 -13.72
C ARG A 193 10.32 -3.58 -12.51
N LEU A 194 11.42 -3.56 -11.77
CA LEU A 194 11.63 -4.42 -10.58
C LEU A 194 11.21 -3.77 -9.25
N PHE A 195 10.96 -2.46 -9.26
CA PHE A 195 10.50 -1.68 -8.12
C PHE A 195 9.57 -0.52 -8.57
N GLY A 196 8.99 0.20 -7.61
CA GLY A 196 8.11 1.33 -7.85
C GLY A 196 8.89 2.62 -8.15
N ALA A 197 8.53 3.70 -7.46
CA ALA A 197 9.22 4.98 -7.59
C ALA A 197 10.46 5.06 -6.68
N ILE A 198 11.46 5.84 -7.10
CA ILE A 198 12.56 6.30 -6.22
C ILE A 198 12.19 7.68 -5.70
N MET A 199 12.29 7.88 -4.40
CA MET A 199 12.17 9.17 -3.74
C MET A 199 13.57 9.72 -3.45
N GLN A 200 13.81 10.95 -3.88
CA GLN A 200 14.99 11.74 -3.56
C GLN A 200 14.59 12.89 -2.63
N ARG A 201 15.37 13.10 -1.58
CA ARG A 201 15.30 14.28 -0.72
C ARG A 201 16.71 14.65 -0.27
N GLU A 202 17.10 15.91 -0.44
CA GLU A 202 18.40 16.41 0.03
C GLU A 202 19.61 15.54 -0.39
N GLY A 203 19.59 15.05 -1.64
CA GLY A 203 20.65 14.21 -2.19
C GLY A 203 20.68 12.76 -1.65
N ARG A 204 19.67 12.36 -0.86
CA ARG A 204 19.46 11.00 -0.38
C ARG A 204 18.37 10.30 -1.18
N TYR A 205 18.50 9.00 -1.37
CA TYR A 205 17.61 8.23 -2.24
C TYR A 205 17.10 6.98 -1.54
N LYS A 206 15.79 6.72 -1.64
CA LYS A 206 15.15 5.46 -1.20
C LYS A 206 14.06 5.03 -2.17
N PHE A 207 13.72 3.76 -2.19
CA PHE A 207 12.52 3.29 -2.88
C PHE A 207 11.27 3.68 -2.10
N LEU A 208 10.27 4.22 -2.79
CA LEU A 208 8.97 4.45 -2.19
C LEU A 208 8.15 3.16 -2.10
N SER A 209 8.32 2.25 -3.07
CA SER A 209 7.59 0.99 -3.15
C SER A 209 8.37 -0.09 -3.92
N TYR A 210 8.08 -1.35 -3.62
CA TYR A 210 8.54 -2.51 -4.40
C TYR A 210 7.49 -3.11 -5.34
N ALA A 211 6.39 -2.40 -5.61
CA ALA A 211 5.44 -2.81 -6.65
C ALA A 211 6.18 -2.96 -8.00
N ASN A 212 6.00 -4.08 -8.68
CA ASN A 212 6.77 -4.46 -9.87
C ASN A 212 5.92 -5.22 -10.90
N ASP A 213 6.53 -5.58 -12.04
CA ASP A 213 5.88 -6.25 -13.18
C ASP A 213 6.00 -7.79 -13.13
N PHE A 214 6.20 -8.37 -11.93
CA PHE A 214 6.09 -9.82 -11.71
C PHE A 214 4.74 -10.23 -11.14
#